data_AF-A0AAN9NXK9-F1
#
_entry.id   AF-A0AAN9NXK9-F1
#
_cell.length_a   1.000
_cell.length_b   1.000
_cell.length_c   1.000
_cell.angle_alpha   90.00
_cell.angle_beta   90.00
_cell.angle_gamma   90.00
#
_symmetry.space_group_name_H-M   'P 1'
#
loop_
_entity.id
_entity.type
_entity.pdbx_description
1 polymer ?
#
loop_
_entity_poly.entity_id
_entity_poly.type
_entity_poly.pdbx_seq_one_letter_code
_entity_poly.pdbx_strand_id
1 'polypeptide(L)'
;MKEIMALPNPVETGLRMYKERRLIKRVVEQSGVPYTNIYCNSFANLWLCLLVAGIDIGKFTMKVIDDVRTVNKNVHFRPSNNCYSINELASI
;
A
#
# COMPACT_ATOMS: atom_id res chain seq x y z
N MET A 1 2.42 6.81 11.03
CA MET A 1 1.44 5.83 11.57
C MET A 1 0.19 6.54 12.10
N LYS A 2 -0.31 7.61 11.44
CA LYS A 2 -1.46 8.40 11.93
C LYS A 2 -2.72 8.31 11.06
N GLU A 3 -2.67 7.69 9.88
CA GLU A 3 -3.81 7.73 8.93
C GLU A 3 -4.65 6.43 8.86
N ILE A 4 -4.32 5.36 9.59
CA ILE A 4 -5.11 4.11 9.56
C ILE A 4 -6.20 4.09 10.65
N MET A 5 -6.40 5.20 11.38
CA MET A 5 -7.35 5.27 12.50
C MET A 5 -8.72 5.89 12.13
N ALA A 6 -9.05 6.03 10.84
CA ALA A 6 -10.28 6.70 10.39
C ALA A 6 -11.24 5.82 9.56
N LEU A 7 -11.13 4.49 9.63
CA LEU A 7 -12.14 3.60 9.05
C LEU A 7 -13.05 3.06 10.16
N PRO A 8 -14.39 3.22 10.04
CA PRO A 8 -15.34 2.71 11.01
C PRO A 8 -15.21 1.18 11.05
N ASN A 9 -14.90 0.65 12.24
CA ASN A 9 -14.89 -0.76 12.63
C ASN A 9 -14.66 -1.77 11.48
N PRO A 10 -13.40 -2.16 11.18
CA PRO A 10 -13.13 -3.10 10.10
C PRO A 10 -13.83 -4.44 10.36
N VAL A 11 -14.62 -4.89 9.37
CA VAL A 11 -15.27 -6.20 9.37
C VAL A 11 -14.24 -7.30 9.67
N GLU A 12 -14.58 -8.20 10.59
CA GLU A 12 -13.69 -9.18 11.22
C GLU A 12 -12.79 -9.96 10.22
N THR A 13 -13.31 -10.22 9.03
CA THR A 13 -12.65 -10.98 7.95
C THR A 13 -11.34 -10.34 7.49
N GLY A 14 -11.25 -9.00 7.41
CA GLY A 14 -10.03 -8.31 6.97
C GLY A 14 -9.03 -8.07 8.10
N LEU A 15 -9.50 -8.07 9.35
CA LEU A 15 -8.70 -7.66 10.50
C LEU A 15 -7.56 -8.63 10.81
N ARG A 16 -7.76 -9.94 10.58
CA ARG A 16 -6.71 -10.95 10.76
C ARG A 16 -5.49 -10.67 9.87
N MET A 17 -5.72 -10.42 8.58
CA MET A 17 -4.64 -10.14 7.62
C MET A 17 -3.86 -8.87 8.02
N TYR A 18 -4.55 -7.83 8.48
CA TYR A 18 -3.90 -6.62 8.96
C TYR A 18 -3.06 -6.87 10.23
N LYS A 19 -3.56 -7.68 11.17
CA LYS A 19 -2.84 -8.04 12.39
C LYS A 19 -1.56 -8.83 12.08
N GLU A 20 -1.64 -9.82 11.20
CA GLU A 20 -0.50 -10.63 10.76
C GLU A 20 0.58 -9.76 10.09
N ARG A 21 0.20 -8.89 9.14
CA ARG A 21 1.14 -7.96 8.48
C ARG A 21 1.79 -6.98 9.46
N ARG A 22 1.07 -6.55 10.51
CA ARG A 22 1.62 -5.69 11.58
C ARG A 22 2.61 -6.44 12.47
N LEU A 23 2.42 -7.74 12.67
CA LEU A 23 3.36 -8.57 13.42
C LEU A 23 4.68 -8.72 12.66
N ILE A 24 4.60 -9.03 11.36
CA ILE A 24 5.79 -9.15 10.49
C ILE A 24 6.61 -7.87 10.52
N LYS A 25 5.98 -6.70 10.39
CA LYS A 25 6.68 -5.41 10.46
C LYS A 25 7.45 -5.22 11.76
N ARG A 26 6.83 -5.56 12.90
CA ARG A 26 7.48 -5.47 14.21
C ARG A 26 8.68 -6.40 14.33
N VAL A 27 8.56 -7.63 13.83
CA VAL A 27 9.66 -8.60 13.85
C VAL A 27 10.82 -8.13 12.96
N VAL A 28 10.53 -7.59 11.77
CA VAL A 28 11.55 -7.06 10.85
C VAL A 28 12.26 -5.86 11.44
N GLU A 29 11.51 -4.93 12.06
CA GLU A 29 12.07 -3.77 12.76
C GLU A 29 12.98 -4.18 13.93
N GLN A 30 12.58 -5.20 14.71
CA GLN A 30 13.40 -5.75 15.80
C GLN A 30 14.65 -6.48 15.33
N SER A 31 14.63 -7.05 14.12
CA SER A 31 15.75 -7.79 13.56
C SER A 31 16.87 -6.88 13.03
N GLY A 32 16.65 -5.56 12.97
CA GLY A 32 17.62 -4.59 12.47
C GLY A 32 17.90 -4.68 10.97
N VAL A 33 17.06 -5.40 10.22
CA VAL A 33 17.20 -5.57 8.77
C VAL A 33 16.66 -4.33 8.06
N PRO A 34 17.40 -3.75 7.09
CA PRO A 34 16.89 -2.65 6.30
C PRO A 34 15.66 -3.11 5.51
N TYR A 35 14.54 -2.41 5.66
CA TYR A 35 13.28 -2.77 5.02
C TYR A 35 12.69 -1.60 4.26
N THR A 36 11.89 -1.91 3.24
CA THR A 36 11.03 -0.92 2.61
C THR A 36 9.62 -1.46 2.51
N ASN A 37 8.68 -0.77 3.15
CA ASN A 37 7.27 -1.16 3.14
C ASN A 37 6.58 -0.51 1.95
N ILE A 38 6.25 -1.30 0.95
CA ILE A 38 5.58 -0.82 -0.26
C ILE A 38 4.05 -0.99 -0.11
N TYR A 39 3.32 0.12 -0.26
CA TYR A 39 1.87 0.16 -0.30
C TYR A 39 1.42 0.50 -1.71
N CYS A 40 1.30 -0.55 -2.53
CA CYS A 40 0.56 -0.50 -3.77
C CYS A 40 -0.90 -0.70 -3.41
N ASN A 41 -1.70 0.35 -3.40
CA ASN A 41 -3.13 0.19 -3.17
C ASN A 41 -3.73 -0.64 -4.32
N SER A 42 -4.56 -1.63 -3.95
CA SER A 42 -5.32 -2.59 -4.77
C SER A 42 -4.60 -3.25 -5.96
N PHE A 43 -4.06 -4.46 -5.72
CA PHE A 43 -3.95 -5.49 -6.76
C PHE A 43 -5.37 -6.00 -7.07
N ALA A 44 -5.93 -5.56 -8.20
CA ALA A 44 -7.08 -6.12 -8.90
C ALA A 44 -8.19 -6.80 -8.06
N ASN A 45 -9.25 -6.03 -7.76
CA ASN A 45 -10.66 -6.29 -8.04
C ASN A 45 -11.54 -5.56 -7.03
N LEU A 46 -12.46 -4.75 -7.56
CA LEU A 46 -13.44 -3.90 -6.90
C LEU A 46 -12.94 -2.49 -6.44
N TRP A 47 -13.45 -1.49 -7.16
CA TRP A 47 -13.49 -0.04 -6.89
C TRP A 47 -12.28 0.80 -7.33
N LEU A 48 -12.58 1.74 -8.23
CA LEU A 48 -11.70 2.23 -9.30
C LEU A 48 -11.09 3.61 -9.01
N CYS A 49 -10.19 3.66 -8.02
CA CYS A 49 -9.42 4.88 -7.71
C CYS A 49 -7.89 4.64 -7.72
N LEU A 50 -7.44 3.41 -8.00
CA LEU A 50 -6.08 2.95 -7.65
C LEU A 50 -5.52 1.89 -8.62
N LEU A 51 -5.94 1.87 -9.89
CA LEU A 51 -5.39 0.93 -10.88
C LEU A 51 -3.93 1.28 -11.19
N VAL A 52 -2.99 0.62 -10.52
CA VAL A 52 -1.60 0.57 -10.98
C VAL A 52 -1.45 -0.72 -11.78
N ALA A 53 -1.03 -0.65 -13.03
CA ALA A 53 -0.80 -1.85 -13.82
C ALA A 53 0.25 -2.73 -13.13
N GLY A 54 0.09 -4.06 -13.17
CA GLY A 54 1.03 -4.98 -12.51
C GLY A 54 2.50 -4.76 -12.95
N ILE A 55 2.70 -4.35 -14.20
CA ILE A 55 4.01 -4.00 -14.76
C ILE A 55 4.62 -2.78 -14.05
N ASP A 56 3.80 -1.75 -13.78
CA ASP A 56 4.26 -0.54 -13.08
C ASP A 56 4.61 -0.87 -11.63
N ILE A 57 3.82 -1.72 -10.97
CA ILE A 57 4.11 -2.17 -9.60
C ILE A 57 5.48 -2.85 -9.53
N GLY A 58 5.78 -3.77 -10.45
CA GLY A 58 7.07 -4.45 -10.53
C GLY A 58 8.22 -3.46 -10.79
N LYS A 59 8.04 -2.54 -11.74
CA LYS A 59 9.03 -1.51 -12.07
C LYS A 59 9.34 -0.59 -10.90
N PHE A 60 8.32 -0.14 -10.18
CA PHE A 60 8.51 0.70 -9.00
C PHE A 60 9.12 -0.09 -7.83
N THR A 61 8.71 -1.34 -7.63
CA THR A 61 9.30 -2.21 -6.61
C THR A 61 10.80 -2.35 -6.82
N MET A 62 11.25 -2.61 -8.06
CA MET A 62 12.67 -2.73 -8.37
C MET A 62 13.43 -1.41 -8.17
N LYS A 63 12.83 -0.28 -8.56
CA LYS A 63 13.43 1.05 -8.34
C LYS A 63 13.60 1.41 -6.86
N VAL A 64 12.71 0.92 -6.00
CA VAL A 64 12.70 1.21 -4.56
C VAL A 64 13.75 0.41 -3.80
N ILE A 65 14.29 -0.67 -4.38
CA ILE A 65 15.33 -1.48 -3.74
C ILE A 65 16.65 -0.70 -3.63
N ASP A 66 17.04 -0.01 -4.70
CA ASP A 66 18.32 0.70 -4.77
C ASP A 66 18.26 2.17 -4.29
N ASP A 67 17.06 2.68 -3.97
CA ASP A 67 16.90 4.06 -3.53
C ASP A 67 17.18 4.21 -2.03
N VAL A 68 18.28 4.87 -1.68
CA VAL A 68 18.65 5.18 -0.28
C VAL A 68 17.54 5.95 0.44
N ARG A 69 16.70 6.71 -0.29
CA ARG A 69 15.63 7.52 0.30
C ARG A 69 14.48 6.66 0.84
N THR A 70 14.35 5.41 0.41
CA THR A 70 13.23 4.53 0.75
C THR A 70 13.56 3.51 1.84
N VAL A 71 14.84 3.37 2.19
CA VAL A 71 15.30 2.50 3.29
C VAL A 71 14.61 2.90 4.61
N ASN A 72 14.06 1.91 5.30
CA ASN A 72 13.30 2.01 6.54
C ASN A 72 12.06 2.93 6.44
N LYS A 73 11.48 3.06 5.24
CA LYS A 73 10.29 3.88 5.02
C LYS A 73 9.10 3.11 4.47
N ASN A 74 7.95 3.74 4.61
CA ASN A 74 6.69 3.33 4.03
C ASN A 74 6.48 4.12 2.74
N VAL A 75 6.53 3.46 1.59
CA VAL A 75 6.35 4.05 0.26
C VAL A 75 4.92 3.83 -0.19
N HIS A 76 4.18 4.92 -0.40
CA HIS A 76 2.82 4.88 -0.92
C HIS A 76 2.81 5.29 -2.39
N PHE A 77 2.31 4.42 -3.26
CA PHE A 77 2.09 4.77 -4.66
C PHE A 77 0.70 5.41 -4.81
N ARG A 78 0.69 6.70 -5.10
CA ARG A 78 -0.53 7.49 -5.35
C ARG A 78 -0.35 8.30 -6.65
N PRO A 79 -0.51 7.68 -7.83
CA PRO A 79 -0.49 8.43 -9.09
C PRO A 79 -1.68 9.40 -9.12
N SER A 80 -1.41 10.69 -9.32
CA SER A 80 -2.42 11.76 -9.36
C SER A 80 -3.49 11.53 -10.42
N ASN A 81 -3.13 10.87 -11.52
CA ASN A 81 -4.00 10.72 -12.69
C ASN A 81 -5.01 9.57 -12.56
N ASN A 82 -4.95 8.78 -11.48
CA ASN A 82 -5.87 7.66 -11.26
C ASN A 82 -6.76 7.85 -10.03
N CYS A 83 -6.70 9.00 -9.36
CA CYS A 83 -7.51 9.28 -8.18
C CYS A 83 -8.92 9.75 -8.57
N TYR A 84 -9.76 8.83 -9.06
CA TYR A 84 -11.16 9.09 -9.35
C TYR A 84 -12.07 8.57 -8.24
N SER A 85 -13.00 9.39 -7.78
CA SER A 85 -14.13 8.92 -7.00
C SER A 85 -15.01 7.97 -7.82
N ILE A 86 -15.82 7.15 -7.15
CA ILE A 86 -16.77 6.23 -7.81
C ILE A 86 -17.67 7.00 -8.80
N ASN A 87 -18.02 8.24 -8.46
CA ASN A 87 -18.88 9.09 -9.26
C ASN A 87 -18.15 9.62 -10.52
N GLU A 88 -16.90 10.07 -10.38
CA GLU A 88 -16.09 10.53 -11.52
C GLU A 88 -15.81 9.38 -12.48
N LEU A 89 -15.65 8.17 -11.96
CA LEU A 89 -15.49 6.99 -12.80
C LEU A 89 -16.76 6.61 -13.56
N ALA A 90 -17.91 6.63 -12.88
CA ALA A 90 -19.19 6.34 -13.53
C ALA A 90 -19.54 7.38 -14.61
N SER A 91 -18.87 8.53 -14.62
CA SER A 91 -19.04 9.61 -15.60
C SER A 91 -18.08 9.55 -16.80
N ILE A 92 -17.11 8.63 -16.81
CA ILE A 92 -16.22 8.34 -17.96
C ILE A 92 -16.84 7.22 -18.80
#